data_AF-A0A8S1J1K0-F1
#
_entry.id   AF-A0A8S1J1K0-F1
#
_cell.length_a   1.000
_cell.length_b   1.000
_cell.length_c   1.000
_cell.angle_alpha   90.00
_cell.angle_beta   90.00
_cell.angle_gamma   90.00
#
_symmetry.space_group_name_H-M   'P 1'
#
loop_
_entity.id
_entity.type
_entity.pdbx_description
1 polymer ?
#
loop_
_entity_poly.entity_id
_entity_poly.type
_entity_poly.pdbx_seq_one_letter_code
_entity_poly.pdbx_strand_id
1 'polypeptide(L)'
;KLGRGALDMKAALEGTIVVDEYGQTSLHHAARDGDVDALENILGAGVSVDGWDKSGRTALMHAARKGRLGVVEKLIAVGVDVQRADQ
;
A
#
# COMPACT_ATOMS: atom_id res chain seq x y z
N LYS A 1 18.69 8.74 22.85
CA LYS A 1 18.08 7.58 22.16
C LYS A 1 16.97 8.12 21.29
N LEU A 2 17.25 8.30 20.00
CA LEU A 2 16.36 9.01 19.07
C LEU A 2 15.12 8.16 18.80
N GLY A 3 14.00 8.55 19.41
CA GLY A 3 12.67 8.12 19.00
C GLY A 3 12.34 8.73 17.63
N ARG A 4 12.80 8.07 16.57
CA ARG A 4 12.52 8.41 15.17
C ARG A 4 11.46 7.50 14.53
N GLY A 5 10.88 6.56 15.27
CA GLY A 5 9.96 5.56 14.71
C GLY A 5 8.52 6.05 14.47
N ALA A 6 8.13 7.22 14.99
CA ALA A 6 6.73 7.65 14.98
C ALA A 6 6.47 9.03 14.34
N LEU A 7 7.52 9.77 13.96
CA LEU A 7 7.37 11.19 13.60
C LEU A 7 7.22 11.49 12.11
N ASP A 8 7.50 10.55 11.19
CA ASP A 8 7.48 10.87 9.75
C ASP A 8 6.56 10.00 8.87
N MET A 9 5.63 9.24 9.47
CA MET A 9 4.60 8.54 8.67
C MET A 9 3.50 9.50 8.18
N LYS A 10 3.35 10.66 8.84
CA LYS A 10 2.40 11.72 8.48
C LYS A 10 2.87 12.52 7.25
N ALA A 11 4.16 12.48 6.91
CA ALA A 11 4.77 13.28 5.86
C ALA A 11 4.84 12.56 4.48
N ALA A 12 4.75 11.23 4.43
CA ALA A 12 4.69 10.48 3.16
C ALA A 12 3.28 10.47 2.53
N LEU A 13 2.31 11.14 3.14
CA LEU A 13 0.87 11.10 2.82
C LEU A 13 0.38 12.50 2.40
N GLU A 14 1.15 13.24 1.61
CA GLU A 14 0.71 14.49 0.98
C GLU A 14 -0.34 14.20 -0.10
N GLY A 15 -1.54 13.80 0.33
CA GLY A 15 -2.65 13.39 -0.53
C GLY A 15 -3.66 12.51 0.18
N THR A 16 -4.23 12.98 1.30
CA THR A 16 -5.50 12.52 1.89
C THR A 16 -5.73 10.99 1.89
N ILE A 17 -4.83 10.22 2.49
CA ILE A 17 -5.07 8.77 2.72
C ILE A 17 -5.30 8.52 4.21
N VAL A 18 -6.54 8.13 4.53
CA VAL A 18 -6.93 7.65 5.86
C VAL A 18 -6.31 6.27 6.08
N VAL A 19 -5.71 6.06 7.25
CA VAL A 19 -5.13 4.78 7.66
C VAL A 19 -5.83 4.25 8.90
N ASP A 20 -5.93 2.92 9.02
CA ASP A 20 -6.48 2.26 10.20
C ASP A 20 -5.47 2.20 11.37
N GLU A 21 -5.86 1.54 12.47
CA GLU A 21 -4.99 1.34 13.64
C GLU A 21 -3.73 0.51 13.36
N TYR A 22 -3.66 -0.18 12.21
CA TYR A 22 -2.51 -0.95 11.75
C TYR A 22 -1.68 -0.18 10.70
N GLY A 23 -2.02 1.07 10.39
CA GLY A 23 -1.38 1.86 9.34
C GLY A 23 -1.76 1.40 7.93
N GLN A 24 -2.82 0.59 7.78
CA GLN A 24 -3.30 0.11 6.50
C GLN A 24 -4.17 1.18 5.84
N THR A 25 -3.88 1.46 4.57
CA THR A 25 -4.73 2.31 3.71
C THR A 25 -5.83 1.47 3.06
N SER A 26 -6.81 2.13 2.43
CA SER A 26 -7.80 1.46 1.57
C SER A 26 -7.15 0.57 0.50
N LEU A 27 -5.97 0.94 0.00
CA LEU A 27 -5.21 0.15 -0.98
C LEU A 27 -4.72 -1.18 -0.38
N HIS A 28 -4.33 -1.20 0.90
CA HIS A 28 -3.92 -2.44 1.58
C HIS A 28 -5.10 -3.41 1.71
N HIS A 29 -6.29 -2.89 2.04
CA HIS A 29 -7.49 -3.70 2.15
C HIS A 29 -7.93 -4.26 0.79
N ALA A 30 -8.02 -3.41 -0.24
CA ALA A 30 -8.33 -3.83 -1.61
C ALA A 30 -7.34 -4.91 -2.09
N ALA A 31 -6.05 -4.71 -1.82
CA ALA A 31 -5.01 -5.62 -2.24
C ALA A 31 -5.03 -6.97 -1.50
N ARG A 32 -5.30 -6.96 -0.20
CA ARG A 32 -5.48 -8.17 0.62
C ARG A 32 -6.70 -8.96 0.17
N ASP A 33 -7.81 -8.27 -0.09
CA ASP A 33 -9.09 -8.89 -0.36
C ASP A 33 -9.18 -9.37 -1.82
N GLY A 34 -8.36 -8.81 -2.71
CA GLY A 34 -8.31 -9.17 -4.13
C GLY A 34 -9.28 -8.35 -4.97
N ASP A 35 -9.73 -7.21 -4.45
CA ASP A 35 -10.73 -6.34 -5.06
C ASP A 35 -10.07 -5.42 -6.10
N VAL A 36 -10.12 -5.85 -7.36
CA VAL A 36 -9.52 -5.13 -8.49
C VAL A 36 -10.28 -3.83 -8.78
N ASP A 37 -11.60 -3.83 -8.67
CA ASP A 37 -12.42 -2.65 -8.96
C ASP A 37 -12.16 -1.53 -7.93
N ALA A 38 -12.11 -1.89 -6.64
CA ALA A 38 -11.72 -0.94 -5.60
C ALA A 38 -10.28 -0.44 -5.79
N LEU A 39 -9.37 -1.33 -6.18
CA LEU A 39 -7.98 -0.97 -6.47
C LEU A 39 -7.91 0.09 -7.59
N GLU A 40 -8.56 -0.13 -8.72
CA GLU A 40 -8.56 0.81 -9.86
C GLU A 40 -9.15 2.17 -9.49
N ASN A 41 -10.25 2.18 -8.72
CA ASN A 41 -10.85 3.42 -8.23
C ASN A 41 -9.88 4.22 -7.33
N ILE A 42 -9.17 3.53 -6.44
CA ILE A 42 -8.19 4.15 -5.53
C ILE A 42 -6.97 4.68 -6.32
N LEU A 43 -6.50 3.91 -7.30
CA LEU A 43 -5.39 4.30 -8.17
C LEU A 43 -5.76 5.51 -9.04
N GLY A 44 -6.98 5.55 -9.56
CA GLY A 44 -7.52 6.68 -10.32
C GLY A 44 -7.65 7.97 -9.50
N ALA A 45 -7.72 7.86 -8.17
CA ALA A 45 -7.73 9.01 -7.27
C ALA A 45 -6.32 9.59 -6.99
N GLY A 46 -5.26 9.05 -7.59
CA GLY A 46 -3.89 9.55 -7.44
C GLY A 46 -3.24 9.17 -6.10
N VAL A 47 -3.74 8.11 -5.45
CA VAL A 47 -3.19 7.63 -4.18
C VAL A 47 -1.82 7.00 -4.38
N SER A 48 -0.86 7.35 -3.51
CA SER A 48 0.45 6.71 -3.52
C SER A 48 0.36 5.22 -3.19
N VAL A 49 0.92 4.40 -4.09
CA VAL A 49 0.96 2.94 -4.00
C VAL A 49 2.06 2.42 -3.08
N ASP A 50 3.00 3.29 -2.70
CA ASP A 50 4.18 2.95 -1.90
C ASP A 50 3.96 3.07 -0.39
N GLY A 51 2.71 3.24 0.04
CA GLY A 51 2.36 3.28 1.46
C GLY A 51 2.72 1.96 2.16
N TRP A 52 3.34 2.06 3.34
CA TRP A 52 3.64 0.93 4.21
C TRP A 52 2.73 0.91 5.44
N ASP A 53 2.29 -0.29 5.84
CA ASP A 53 1.62 -0.50 7.11
C ASP A 53 2.60 -0.48 8.31
N LYS A 54 2.10 -0.53 9.54
CA LYS A 54 2.94 -0.56 10.76
C LYS A 54 3.87 -1.77 10.85
N SER A 55 3.66 -2.80 10.03
CA SER A 55 4.54 -3.96 9.90
C SER A 55 5.55 -3.80 8.77
N GLY A 56 5.62 -2.64 8.13
CA GLY A 56 6.52 -2.36 7.00
C GLY A 56 6.07 -3.00 5.70
N ARG A 57 4.80 -3.40 5.55
CA ARG A 57 4.31 -4.07 4.33
C ARG A 57 3.60 -3.11 3.41
N THR A 58 3.82 -3.26 2.09
CA THR A 58 3.04 -2.56 1.06
C THR A 58 1.75 -3.31 0.72
N ALA A 59 0.83 -2.64 0.02
CA ALA A 59 -0.33 -3.28 -0.59
C ALA A 59 0.06 -4.46 -1.50
N LEU A 60 1.14 -4.34 -2.27
CA LEU A 60 1.66 -5.41 -3.14
C LEU A 60 2.05 -6.66 -2.33
N MET A 61 2.74 -6.49 -1.19
CA MET A 61 3.11 -7.62 -0.33
C MET A 61 1.88 -8.34 0.23
N HIS A 62 0.80 -7.61 0.55
CA HIS A 62 -0.46 -8.23 0.98
C HIS A 62 -1.13 -9.02 -0.14
N ALA A 63 -1.18 -8.47 -1.36
CA ALA A 63 -1.73 -9.16 -2.53
C ALA A 63 -0.93 -10.43 -2.87
N ALA A 64 0.40 -10.34 -2.90
CA ALA A 64 1.29 -11.46 -3.18
C ALA A 64 1.14 -12.57 -2.14
N ARG A 65 1.15 -12.23 -0.84
CA ARG A 65 0.96 -13.20 0.26
C ARG A 65 -0.41 -13.90 0.20
N LYS A 66 -1.42 -13.25 -0.36
CA LYS A 66 -2.78 -13.79 -0.49
C LYS A 66 -3.04 -14.43 -1.86
N GLY A 67 -2.06 -14.44 -2.77
CA GLY A 67 -2.20 -15.02 -4.11
C GLY A 67 -3.18 -14.25 -5.01
N ARG A 68 -3.35 -12.95 -4.79
CA ARG A 68 -4.28 -12.10 -5.57
C ARG A 68 -3.64 -11.64 -6.87
N LEU A 69 -3.50 -12.55 -7.85
CA LEU A 69 -2.76 -12.29 -9.09
C LEU A 69 -3.25 -11.05 -9.86
N GLY A 70 -4.56 -10.88 -10.05
CA GLY A 70 -5.08 -9.71 -10.79
C GLY A 70 -4.76 -8.36 -10.13
N VAL A 71 -4.73 -8.32 -8.80
CA VAL A 71 -4.29 -7.13 -8.05
C VAL A 71 -2.78 -6.92 -8.18
N VAL A 72 -1.99 -8.00 -8.05
CA VAL A 72 -0.52 -7.96 -8.19
C VAL A 72 -0.14 -7.39 -9.56
N GLU A 73 -0.76 -7.89 -10.63
CA GLU A 73 -0.52 -7.42 -11.99
C GLU A 73 -0.84 -5.93 -12.15
N LYS A 74 -1.96 -5.47 -11.58
CA LYS A 74 -2.35 -4.05 -11.62
C LYS A 74 -1.40 -3.15 -10.84
N LEU A 75 -1.00 -3.55 -9.65
CA LEU A 75 -0.04 -2.79 -8.84
C LEU A 75 1.32 -2.70 -9.54
N ILE A 76 1.79 -3.80 -10.15
CA ILE A 76 3.02 -3.78 -10.95
C ILE A 76 2.87 -2.88 -12.18
N ALA A 77 1.72 -2.92 -12.86
CA ALA A 77 1.46 -2.11 -14.05
C ALA A 77 1.43 -0.60 -13.77
N VAL A 78 1.05 -0.19 -12.55
CA VAL A 78 1.09 1.21 -12.12
C VAL A 78 2.52 1.70 -11.84
N GLY A 79 3.53 0.81 -11.92
CA GLY A 79 4.92 1.16 -11.69
C GLY A 79 5.30 1.15 -10.21
N VAL A 80 4.61 0.35 -9.39
CA VAL A 80 5.11 0.02 -8.04
C VAL A 80 6.52 -0.54 -8.21
N ASP A 81 7.48 0.08 -7.53
CA ASP A 81 8.88 -0.31 -7.61
C ASP A 81 9.06 -1.70 -6.97
N VAL A 82 8.93 -2.75 -7.79
CA VAL A 82 8.91 -4.17 -7.36
C VAL A 82 10.17 -4.54 -6.56
N GLN A 83 11.26 -3.81 -6.75
CA GLN A 83 12.54 -4.01 -6.06
C GLN A 83 12.50 -3.65 -4.56
N ARG A 84 11.47 -2.95 -4.07
CA ARG A 84 11.29 -2.68 -2.63
C ARG A 84 10.56 -3.78 -1.87
N ALA A 85 10.03 -4.79 -2.54
CA ALA A 85 9.28 -5.87 -1.89
C ALA A 85 10.17 -6.83 -1.07
N ASP A 86 11.50 -6.70 -1.13
CA ASP A 86 12.47 -7.66 -0.60
C ASP A 86 13.69 -7.02 0.12
N GLN A 87 13.52 -5.90 0.85
CA GLN A 87 14.57 -5.32 1.71
C GLN A 87 14.22 -5.32 3.19
#